data_AF-A0A6G0VTK6-F1
#
_entry.id   AF-A0A6G0VTK6-F1
#
_cell.length_a   1.000
_cell.length_b   1.000
_cell.length_c   1.000
_cell.angle_alpha   90.00
_cell.angle_beta   90.00
_cell.angle_gamma   90.00
#
_symmetry.space_group_name_H-M   'P 1'
#
loop_
_entity.id
_entity.type
_entity.pdbx_description
1 polymer ?
#
loop_
_entity_poly.entity_id
_entity_poly.type
_entity_poly.pdbx_seq_one_letter_code
_entity_poly.pdbx_strand_id
1 'polypeptide(L)'
;MLAVGQLFESYSDFQSEFENYKKTFFHDFSTSDCRTLNVARQKYPKKLEFTPDNLKYYFIKFICIHGGTFKKSKKCEDLRST
;
A
#
# COMPACT_ATOMS: atom_id res chain seq x y z
N MET A 1 -4.62 10.29 -8.82
CA MET A 1 -3.16 10.07 -9.06
C MET A 1 -2.47 10.30 -7.73
N LEU A 2 -1.73 9.31 -7.23
CA LEU A 2 -1.03 9.42 -5.95
C LEU A 2 0.09 10.46 -6.02
N ALA A 3 0.13 11.36 -5.03
CA ALA A 3 1.17 12.39 -4.91
C ALA A 3 1.96 12.22 -3.60
N VAL A 4 3.21 12.67 -3.61
CA VAL A 4 4.04 12.69 -2.39
C VAL A 4 3.42 13.65 -1.37
N GLY A 5 3.24 13.19 -0.14
CA GLY A 5 2.62 13.97 0.94
C GLY A 5 1.09 13.99 0.93
N GLN A 6 0.43 13.22 0.05
CA GLN A 6 -1.02 13.09 0.06
C GLN A 6 -1.51 12.48 1.38
N LEU A 7 -2.56 13.11 1.94
CA LEU A 7 -3.22 12.66 3.16
C LEU A 7 -4.52 11.92 2.81
N PHE A 8 -4.87 10.94 3.63
CA PHE A 8 -6.09 10.14 3.52
C PHE A 8 -6.80 10.13 4.86
N GLU A 9 -8.13 10.20 4.84
CA GLU A 9 -8.95 10.15 6.06
C GLU A 9 -9.02 8.72 6.64
N SER A 10 -8.87 7.71 5.79
CA SER A 10 -8.84 6.30 6.20
C SER A 10 -7.81 5.47 5.44
N TYR A 11 -7.43 4.33 6.02
CA TYR A 11 -6.58 3.34 5.34
C TYR A 11 -7.28 2.74 4.11
N SER A 12 -8.61 2.58 4.14
CA SER A 12 -9.38 2.09 2.99
C SER A 12 -9.32 3.04 1.79
N ASP A 13 -9.34 4.35 2.03
CA ASP A 13 -9.25 5.34 0.94
C ASP A 13 -7.88 5.28 0.28
N PHE A 14 -6.82 5.21 1.11
CA PHE A 14 -5.46 4.97 0.62
C PHE A 14 -5.38 3.67 -0.18
N GLN A 15 -5.93 2.58 0.34
CA GLN A 15 -5.87 1.28 -0.31
C GLN A 15 -6.56 1.29 -1.69
N SER A 16 -7.73 1.94 -1.80
CA SER A 16 -8.44 2.10 -3.06
C SER A 16 -7.63 2.87 -4.10
N GLU A 17 -7.08 4.04 -3.73
CA GLU A 17 -6.24 4.84 -4.62
C GLU A 17 -4.93 4.11 -4.99
N PHE A 18 -4.36 3.36 -4.06
CA PHE A 18 -3.15 2.56 -4.30
C PHE A 18 -3.41 1.41 -5.28
N GLU A 19 -4.53 0.70 -5.17
CA GLU A 19 -4.92 -0.32 -6.15
C GLU A 19 -5.19 0.28 -7.54
N ASN A 20 -5.79 1.47 -7.60
CA ASN A 20 -5.97 2.20 -8.85
C ASN A 20 -4.62 2.58 -9.48
N TYR A 21 -3.67 3.04 -8.67
CA TYR A 21 -2.31 3.33 -9.11
C TYR A 21 -1.63 2.09 -9.70
N LYS A 22 -1.66 0.94 -9.01
CA LYS A 22 -1.09 -0.32 -9.50
C LYS A 22 -1.61 -0.70 -10.88
N LYS A 23 -2.93 -0.64 -11.07
CA LYS A 23 -3.59 -0.97 -12.34
C LYS A 23 -3.24 0.02 -13.45
N THR A 24 -3.22 1.31 -13.14
CA THR A 24 -2.95 2.37 -14.12
C THR A 24 -1.52 2.30 -14.67
N PHE A 25 -0.56 2.02 -13.79
CA PHE A 25 0.86 2.00 -14.15
C PHE A 25 1.42 0.59 -14.37
N PHE A 26 0.58 -0.45 -14.26
CA PHE A 26 0.99 -1.85 -14.34
C PHE A 26 2.16 -2.18 -13.41
N HIS A 27 2.10 -1.67 -12.18
CA HIS A 27 3.13 -1.88 -11.16
C HIS A 27 2.57 -2.75 -10.04
N ASP A 28 3.30 -3.80 -9.69
CA ASP A 28 3.02 -4.61 -8.52
C ASP A 28 3.97 -4.25 -7.37
N PHE A 29 3.43 -4.32 -6.15
CA PHE A 29 4.16 -3.97 -4.94
C PHE A 29 4.02 -5.05 -3.88
N SER A 30 5.09 -5.30 -3.14
CA SER A 30 5.09 -6.10 -1.93
C SER A 30 5.40 -5.22 -0.72
N THR A 31 4.90 -5.61 0.45
CA THR A 31 5.28 -4.95 1.71
C THR A 31 6.69 -5.38 2.10
N SER A 32 7.64 -4.44 2.12
CA SER A 32 9.01 -4.70 2.55
C SER A 32 9.20 -4.55 4.05
N ASP A 33 8.48 -3.60 4.65
CA ASP A 33 8.54 -3.29 6.07
C ASP A 33 7.18 -2.77 6.51
N CYS A 34 6.79 -3.08 7.74
CA CYS A 34 5.59 -2.54 8.35
C CYS A 34 5.76 -2.49 9.86
N ARG A 35 5.17 -1.48 10.49
CA ARG A 35 5.16 -1.35 11.95
C ARG A 35 3.73 -1.19 12.43
N THR A 36 3.35 -2.06 13.36
CA THR A 36 1.98 -2.13 13.89
C THR A 36 1.85 -1.34 15.19
N LEU A 37 0.68 -0.76 15.39
CA LEU A 37 0.39 -0.03 16.62
C LEU A 37 0.31 -0.95 17.84
N ASN A 38 -0.11 -2.20 17.67
CA ASN A 38 -0.19 -3.16 18.78
C ASN A 38 1.17 -3.37 19.46
N VAL A 39 2.22 -3.61 18.68
CA VAL A 39 3.58 -3.79 19.23
C VAL A 39 4.10 -2.48 19.82
N ALA A 40 3.83 -1.35 19.15
CA ALA A 40 4.28 -0.04 19.63
C ALA A 40 3.58 0.39 20.94
N ARG A 41 2.29 0.08 21.12
CA ARG A 41 1.52 0.37 22.34
C ARG A 41 2.06 -0.36 23.57
N GLN A 42 2.50 -1.61 23.40
CA GLN A 42 3.15 -2.36 24.49
C GLN A 42 4.44 -1.67 24.95
N LYS A 43 5.21 -1.12 24.00
CA LYS A 43 6.50 -0.48 24.30
C LYS A 43 6.37 0.97 24.76
N TYR A 44 5.36 1.70 24.25
CA TYR A 44 5.18 3.14 24.44
C TYR A 44 3.71 3.52 24.68
N PRO A 45 3.06 3.06 25.76
CA PRO A 45 1.63 3.23 25.97
C PRO A 45 1.21 4.70 26.06
N LYS A 46 1.91 5.52 26.85
CA LYS A 46 1.60 6.95 27.04
C LYS A 46 1.69 7.78 25.77
N LYS A 47 2.53 7.39 24.80
CA LYS A 47 2.71 8.13 23.54
C LYS A 47 1.61 7.85 22.53
N LEU A 48 0.89 6.75 22.72
CA LEU A 48 -0.07 6.22 21.75
C LEU A 48 -1.49 6.13 22.31
N GLU A 49 -1.75 6.79 23.44
CA GLU A 49 -3.04 6.79 24.14
C GLU A 49 -4.18 7.34 23.28
N PHE A 50 -3.90 8.36 22.46
CA PHE A 50 -4.89 9.00 21.58
C PHE A 50 -4.92 8.42 20.16
N THR A 51 -4.20 7.33 19.91
CA THR A 51 -4.16 6.75 18.56
C THR A 51 -5.41 5.89 18.34
N PRO A 52 -6.13 6.06 17.21
CA PRO A 52 -7.34 5.29 16.93
C PRO A 52 -7.10 3.77 16.94
N ASP A 53 -8.01 3.01 17.56
CA ASP A 53 -7.94 1.54 17.64
C ASP A 53 -8.16 0.85 16.29
N ASN A 54 -8.84 1.51 15.36
CA ASN A 54 -9.06 1.00 14.02
C ASN A 54 -7.80 1.10 13.13
N LEU A 55 -6.75 1.79 13.57
CA LEU A 55 -5.51 1.91 12.82
C LEU A 55 -4.55 0.76 13.18
N LYS A 56 -4.33 -0.17 12.23
CA LYS A 56 -3.44 -1.32 12.45
C LYS A 56 -1.96 -0.95 12.33
N TYR A 57 -1.61 -0.14 11.34
CA TYR A 57 -0.24 0.20 10.99
C TYR A 57 -0.01 1.70 11.17
N TYR A 58 1.12 2.09 11.76
CA TYR A 58 1.58 3.49 11.76
C TYR A 58 2.68 3.73 10.71
N PHE A 59 3.20 2.66 10.11
CA PHE A 59 4.17 2.72 9.03
C PHE A 59 4.03 1.48 8.16
N ILE A 60 3.99 1.68 6.84
CA ILE A 60 4.09 0.62 5.85
C ILE A 60 5.00 1.10 4.73
N LYS A 61 5.96 0.26 4.35
CA LYS A 61 6.83 0.48 3.20
C LYS A 61 6.53 -0.57 2.15
N PHE A 62 6.19 -0.10 0.96
CA PHE A 62 6.01 -0.92 -0.22
C PHE A 62 7.24 -0.84 -1.13
N ILE A 63 7.56 -1.94 -1.80
CA ILE A 63 8.61 -2.01 -2.82
C ILE A 63 8.05 -2.64 -4.08
N CYS A 64 8.52 -2.19 -5.24
CA CYS A 64 8.11 -2.77 -6.50
C CYS A 64 8.56 -4.24 -6.58
N ILE A 65 7.63 -5.12 -6.92
CA ILE A 65 7.95 -6.51 -7.28
C ILE A 65 8.68 -6.45 -8.64
N HIS A 66 9.73 -7.27 -8.79
CA HIS A 66 10.54 -7.35 -10.02
C HIS A 66 11.16 -6.02 -10.50
N GLY A 67 11.45 -5.08 -9.60
CA GLY A 67 12.08 -3.80 -9.95
C GLY A 67 11.15 -2.83 -10.69
N GLY A 68 9.84 -3.05 -10.64
CA GLY A 68 8.84 -2.14 -11.23
C GLY A 68 8.60 -2.36 -12.72
N THR A 69 9.23 -3.37 -13.33
CA THR A 69 8.96 -3.74 -14.72
C THR A 69 8.07 -4.98 -14.77
N PHE A 70 6.77 -4.77 -14.95
CA PHE A 70 5.89 -5.88 -15.32
C PHE A 70 6.13 -6.18 -16.80
N LYS A 71 6.97 -7.18 -17.10
CA LYS A 71 7.12 -7.66 -18.47
C LYS A 71 5.77 -8.24 -18.88
N LYS A 72 5.06 -7.60 -19.82
CA LYS A 72 3.91 -8.22 -20.49
C LYS A 72 4.36 -9.60 -20.95
N SER A 73 3.74 -10.65 -20.42
CA SER A 73 3.91 -11.98 -20.96
C SER A 73 3.43 -11.96 -22.41
N LYS A 74 4.26 -12.43 -23.35
CA LYS A 74 3.87 -12.59 -24.77
C LYS A 74 2.62 -13.46 -24.96
N LYS A 75 2.16 -14.18 -23.93
CA LYS A 75 0.94 -14.99 -23.98
C LYS A 75 -0.37 -14.19 -23.77
N CYS A 76 -0.32 -12.89 -23.53
CA CYS A 76 -1.50 -12.05 -23.27
C CYS A 76 -1.84 -11.07 -24.40
N GLU A 77 -1.44 -11.33 -25.64
CA GLU A 77 -1.84 -10.50 -26.79
C GLU A 77 -3.27 -10.80 -27.29
N ASP A 78 -3.87 -11.94 -26.94
CA ASP A 78 -5.13 -12.39 -27.55
C ASP A 78 -6.40 -12.32 -26.68
N LEU A 79 -6.37 -11.76 -25.46
CA LEU A 79 -7.53 -11.79 -24.55
C LEU A 79 -8.39 -10.51 -24.50
N ARG A 80 -8.27 -9.63 -25.50
CA ARG A 80 -9.31 -8.60 -25.77
C ARG A 80 -9.66 -8.57 -27.26
N SER A 81 -10.27 -9.64 -27.73
CA SER A 81 -11.10 -9.65 -28.94
C SER A 81 -12.47 -10.22 -28.58
N THR A 82 -13.33 -9.35 -28.05
CA THR A 82 -14.80 -9.42 -28.13
C THR A 82 -15.33 -8.02 -27.89
#